data_AF-A0A139SRB2-F1
#
_entry.id   AF-A0A139SRB2-F1
#
_cell.length_a   1.000
_cell.length_b   1.000
_cell.length_c   1.000
_cell.angle_alpha   90.00
_cell.angle_beta   90.00
_cell.angle_gamma   90.00
#
_symmetry.space_group_name_H-M   'P 1'
#
loop_
_entity.id
_entity.type
_entity.pdbx_description
1 polymer ?
#
loop_
_entity_poly.entity_id
_entity_poly.type
_entity_poly.pdbx_seq_one_letter_code
_entity_poly.pdbx_strand_id
1 'polypeptide(L)'
;MAKAISSLEWCVVRLGDDHNWWVAETSDPVRWDVDGLSIVDPRQVDHLIELVDPLRDYGFSQDVFEAAFIPFRIEKDLGDGRVRLKRVKDSLFDSAEKLFALADILDEENGPYADLLDHLTRCRVKMLNDTIDFEVKLSVDEVEDEIREAQNADFIEGVAVHTFNELIAILDYIPAGYEGDEDAAEKPLATDDEDLPEIDEEEEQKLKDDASLKWDEEDADEEDDLDDEEDEEDDDDEEEGDDYEGRPAKRGR
;
A
#
# COMPACT_ATOMS: atom_id res chain seq x y z
N MET A 1 -28.73 14.92 9.96
CA MET A 1 -27.29 14.92 9.68
C MET A 1 -27.04 13.74 8.77
N ALA A 2 -26.60 14.00 7.54
CA ALA A 2 -26.43 12.95 6.56
C ALA A 2 -25.25 12.08 7.01
N LYS A 3 -25.52 10.88 7.50
CA LYS A 3 -24.51 9.81 7.50
C LYS A 3 -24.17 9.59 6.03
N ALA A 4 -23.08 10.18 5.56
CA ALA A 4 -22.47 9.78 4.32
C ALA A 4 -21.89 8.38 4.58
N ILE A 5 -22.74 7.36 4.48
CA ILE A 5 -22.26 6.00 4.25
C ILE A 5 -21.43 6.14 2.97
N SER A 6 -20.11 5.97 3.09
CA SER A 6 -19.21 5.92 1.94
C SER A 6 -19.86 5.03 0.88
N SER A 7 -20.18 5.58 -0.28
CA SER A 7 -20.81 4.87 -1.41
C SER A 7 -19.85 3.87 -2.07
N LEU A 8 -18.66 3.71 -1.49
CA LEU A 8 -17.63 2.82 -1.98
C LEU A 8 -18.07 1.38 -1.74
N GLU A 9 -18.35 0.66 -2.82
CA GLU A 9 -18.76 -0.74 -2.83
C GLU A 9 -17.62 -1.65 -3.31
N TRP A 10 -16.79 -1.16 -4.21
CA TRP A 10 -15.64 -1.86 -4.75
C TRP A 10 -14.52 -0.88 -5.09
N CYS A 11 -13.29 -1.38 -5.11
CA CYS A 11 -12.14 -0.69 -5.65
C CYS A 11 -11.25 -1.70 -6.39
N VAL A 12 -10.41 -1.21 -7.30
CA VAL A 12 -9.36 -1.98 -7.94
C VAL A 12 -8.04 -1.46 -7.40
N VAL A 13 -7.18 -2.37 -6.98
CA VAL A 13 -5.85 -2.06 -6.43
C VAL A 13 -4.77 -2.62 -7.33
N ARG A 14 -3.59 -2.01 -7.30
CA ARG A 14 -2.39 -2.44 -8.01
C ARG A 14 -1.20 -2.45 -7.06
N LEU A 15 -0.24 -3.32 -7.30
CA LEU A 15 1.06 -3.24 -6.65
C LEU A 15 1.89 -2.11 -7.29
N GLY A 16 2.46 -1.24 -6.47
CA GLY A 16 3.42 -0.21 -6.90
C GLY A 16 4.85 -0.76 -6.99
N ASP A 17 5.74 0.05 -7.58
CA ASP A 17 7.17 -0.25 -7.64
C ASP A 17 7.84 -0.24 -6.26
N ASP A 18 7.19 0.41 -5.29
CA ASP A 18 7.55 0.47 -3.87
C ASP A 18 7.07 -0.75 -3.06
N HIS A 19 6.56 -1.78 -3.74
CA HIS A 19 5.96 -2.98 -3.15
C HIS A 19 4.72 -2.72 -2.26
N ASN A 20 4.14 -1.52 -2.32
CA ASN A 20 2.90 -1.20 -1.62
C ASN A 20 1.68 -1.30 -2.53
N TRP A 21 0.50 -1.42 -1.92
CA TRP A 21 -0.75 -1.50 -2.64
C TRP A 21 -1.40 -0.11 -2.77
N TRP A 22 -1.73 0.24 -4.01
CA TRP A 22 -2.30 1.53 -4.37
C TRP A 22 -3.66 1.33 -5.04
N VAL A 23 -4.62 2.20 -4.75
CA VAL A 23 -5.93 2.18 -5.38
C VAL A 23 -5.82 2.75 -6.80
N ALA A 24 -6.22 1.96 -7.79
CA ALA A 24 -6.22 2.35 -9.19
C ALA A 24 -7.60 2.87 -9.64
N GLU A 25 -8.68 2.25 -9.17
CA GLU A 25 -10.04 2.62 -9.52
C GLU A 25 -10.98 2.45 -8.32
N THR A 26 -11.99 3.30 -8.23
CA THR A 26 -13.01 3.25 -7.18
C THR A 26 -14.41 3.25 -7.78
N SER A 27 -15.38 2.69 -7.07
CA SER A 27 -16.78 2.77 -7.47
C SER A 27 -17.38 4.18 -7.31
N ASP A 28 -16.67 5.09 -6.65
CA ASP A 28 -17.10 6.47 -6.38
C ASP A 28 -15.95 7.47 -6.64
N PRO A 29 -15.60 7.70 -7.93
CA PRO A 29 -14.49 8.58 -8.31
C PRO A 29 -14.78 10.07 -8.06
N VAL A 30 -15.99 10.42 -7.61
CA VAL A 30 -16.35 11.81 -7.29
C VAL A 30 -15.88 12.18 -5.88
N ARG A 31 -15.90 11.21 -4.96
CA ARG A 31 -15.52 11.42 -3.56
C ARG A 31 -14.12 10.91 -3.24
N TRP A 32 -13.66 9.90 -3.96
CA TRP A 32 -12.36 9.30 -3.76
C TRP A 32 -11.45 9.70 -4.91
N ASP A 33 -10.43 10.50 -4.59
CA ASP A 33 -9.29 10.65 -5.47
C ASP A 33 -8.46 9.37 -5.41
N VAL A 34 -8.01 8.88 -6.56
CA VAL A 34 -7.17 7.68 -6.66
C VAL A 34 -5.69 8.04 -6.69
N ASP A 35 -5.36 9.31 -6.96
CA ASP A 35 -3.98 9.76 -6.98
C ASP A 35 -3.42 9.79 -5.56
N GLY A 36 -2.38 8.99 -5.31
CA GLY A 36 -1.81 8.82 -3.97
C GLY A 36 -2.68 8.06 -2.97
N LEU A 37 -3.81 7.47 -3.38
CA LEU A 37 -4.66 6.70 -2.46
C LEU A 37 -4.07 5.30 -2.23
N SER A 38 -3.57 5.07 -1.02
CA SER A 38 -3.02 3.79 -0.60
C SER A 38 -4.07 2.89 0.05
N ILE A 39 -3.76 1.60 0.15
CA ILE A 39 -4.59 0.63 0.85
C ILE A 39 -3.70 -0.36 1.62
N VAL A 40 -4.04 -0.60 2.88
CA VAL A 40 -3.27 -1.47 3.75
C VAL A 40 -3.59 -2.92 3.40
N ASP A 41 -2.56 -3.72 3.10
CA ASP A 41 -2.73 -5.13 2.77
C ASP A 41 -2.94 -5.99 4.03
N PRO A 42 -3.46 -7.22 3.90
CA PRO A 42 -3.77 -8.04 5.07
C PRO A 42 -2.59 -8.33 5.99
N ARG A 43 -1.35 -8.42 5.47
CA ARG A 43 -0.15 -8.65 6.29
C ARG A 43 0.21 -7.39 7.08
N GLN A 44 0.13 -6.23 6.44
CA GLN A 44 0.29 -4.95 7.11
C GLN A 44 -0.79 -4.77 8.19
N VAL A 45 -2.04 -5.15 7.92
CA VAL A 45 -3.12 -5.13 8.94
C VAL A 45 -2.77 -6.03 10.13
N ASP A 46 -2.34 -7.27 9.89
CA ASP A 46 -1.94 -8.19 10.98
C ASP A 46 -0.83 -7.55 11.83
N HIS A 47 0.18 -6.94 11.19
CA HIS A 47 1.27 -6.28 11.89
C HIS A 47 0.81 -5.07 12.71
N LEU A 48 -0.08 -4.23 12.16
CA LEU A 48 -0.68 -3.13 12.91
C LEU A 48 -1.45 -3.64 14.14
N ILE A 49 -2.18 -4.76 14.00
CA ILE A 49 -2.91 -5.38 15.12
C ILE A 49 -1.95 -5.83 16.23
N GLU A 50 -0.80 -6.39 15.87
CA GLU A 50 0.25 -6.75 16.84
C GLU A 50 0.81 -5.52 17.58
N LEU A 51 1.07 -4.43 16.85
CA LEU A 51 1.62 -3.19 17.42
C LEU A 51 0.64 -2.45 18.33
N VAL A 52 -0.67 -2.51 18.06
CA VAL A 52 -1.69 -1.87 18.91
C VAL A 52 -2.06 -2.71 20.13
N ASP A 53 -1.70 -3.99 20.19
CA ASP A 53 -2.07 -4.87 21.30
C ASP A 53 -1.52 -4.39 22.66
N PRO A 54 -0.22 -4.01 22.78
CA PRO A 54 0.30 -3.40 24.00
C PRO A 54 -0.38 -2.07 24.38
N LEU A 55 -0.88 -1.33 23.39
CA LEU A 55 -1.55 -0.04 23.62
C LEU A 55 -2.94 -0.21 24.28
N ARG A 56 -3.50 -1.43 24.33
CA ARG A 56 -4.77 -1.72 25.03
C ARG A 56 -4.71 -1.33 26.50
N ASP A 57 -3.58 -1.56 27.17
CA ASP A 57 -3.38 -1.18 28.57
C ASP A 57 -3.33 0.34 28.79
N TYR A 58 -3.07 1.11 27.72
CA TYR A 58 -2.96 2.57 27.72
C TYR A 58 -4.22 3.29 27.20
N GLY A 59 -5.28 2.51 26.92
CA GLY A 59 -6.58 3.01 26.51
C GLY A 59 -6.87 2.91 25.01
N PHE A 60 -6.12 2.10 24.26
CA PHE A 60 -6.43 1.81 22.86
C PHE A 60 -7.86 1.25 22.72
N SER A 61 -8.56 1.69 21.66
CA SER A 61 -9.95 1.33 21.39
C SER A 61 -10.03 0.69 20.02
N GLN A 62 -10.37 -0.60 20.01
CA GLN A 62 -10.56 -1.37 18.78
C GLN A 62 -11.65 -0.76 17.89
N ASP A 63 -12.72 -0.22 18.49
CA ASP A 63 -13.81 0.41 17.75
C ASP A 63 -13.35 1.64 16.96
N VAL A 64 -12.36 2.39 17.47
CA VAL A 64 -11.79 3.55 16.77
C VAL A 64 -10.98 3.08 15.56
N PHE A 65 -10.19 2.02 15.72
CA PHE A 65 -9.44 1.41 14.63
C PHE A 65 -10.37 0.86 13.55
N GLU A 66 -11.38 0.07 13.92
CA GLU A 66 -12.32 -0.48 12.94
C GLU A 66 -13.16 0.59 12.25
N ALA A 67 -13.48 1.69 12.93
CA ALA A 67 -14.21 2.80 12.32
C ALA A 67 -13.37 3.58 11.29
N ALA A 68 -12.04 3.62 11.48
CA ALA A 68 -11.10 4.31 10.60
C ALA A 68 -10.91 3.62 9.24
N PHE A 69 -11.21 2.32 9.16
CA PHE A 69 -10.96 1.54 7.96
C PHE A 69 -12.24 0.99 7.34
N ILE A 70 -12.24 0.96 6.01
CA ILE A 70 -13.23 0.26 5.19
C ILE A 70 -12.63 -1.10 4.81
N PRO A 71 -13.15 -2.22 5.31
CA PRO A 71 -12.61 -3.54 5.02
C PRO A 71 -13.04 -4.03 3.64
N PHE A 72 -12.09 -4.65 2.94
CA PHE A 72 -12.22 -5.14 1.59
C PHE A 72 -11.74 -6.58 1.47
N ARG A 73 -12.47 -7.38 0.68
CA ARG A 73 -12.12 -8.76 0.34
C ARG A 73 -11.78 -8.87 -1.14
N ILE A 74 -10.86 -9.75 -1.49
CA ILE A 74 -10.57 -10.08 -2.89
C ILE A 74 -11.82 -10.69 -3.53
N GLU A 75 -12.33 -10.03 -4.57
CA GLU A 75 -13.45 -10.53 -5.38
C GLU A 75 -12.93 -11.29 -6.60
N LYS A 76 -11.98 -10.70 -7.33
CA LYS A 76 -11.42 -11.29 -8.54
C LYS A 76 -10.03 -10.71 -8.83
N ASP A 77 -9.12 -11.55 -9.31
CA ASP A 77 -7.87 -11.11 -9.93
C ASP A 77 -8.13 -10.64 -11.37
N LEU A 78 -7.66 -9.43 -11.70
CA LEU A 78 -7.82 -8.83 -13.02
C LEU A 78 -6.60 -9.07 -13.94
N GLY A 79 -5.51 -9.66 -13.43
CA GLY A 79 -4.26 -9.79 -14.16
C GLY A 79 -3.39 -8.53 -14.09
N ASP A 80 -2.17 -8.61 -14.62
CA ASP A 80 -1.20 -7.50 -14.66
C ASP A 80 -0.94 -6.83 -13.30
N GLY A 81 -0.97 -7.61 -12.21
CA GLY A 81 -0.78 -7.11 -10.85
C GLY A 81 -1.96 -6.30 -10.31
N ARG A 82 -3.14 -6.36 -10.94
CA ARG A 82 -4.36 -5.69 -10.50
C ARG A 82 -5.36 -6.65 -9.88
N VAL A 83 -5.95 -6.25 -8.76
CA VAL A 83 -6.94 -7.05 -8.03
C VAL A 83 -8.19 -6.22 -7.80
N ARG A 84 -9.36 -6.80 -8.08
CA ARG A 84 -10.65 -6.22 -7.75
C ARG A 84 -11.04 -6.63 -6.33
N LEU A 85 -11.32 -5.62 -5.51
CA LEU A 85 -11.74 -5.77 -4.14
C LEU A 85 -13.20 -5.37 -3.97
N LYS A 86 -13.89 -6.07 -3.08
CA LYS A 86 -15.29 -5.81 -2.72
C LYS A 86 -15.39 -5.48 -1.24
N ARG A 87 -16.12 -4.43 -0.92
CA ARG A 87 -16.35 -4.01 0.45
C ARG A 87 -17.10 -5.08 1.22
N VAL A 88 -16.64 -5.34 2.44
CA VAL A 88 -17.32 -6.21 3.41
C VAL A 88 -17.65 -5.42 4.67
N LYS A 89 -18.28 -6.08 5.64
CA LYS A 89 -18.57 -5.53 6.98
C LYS A 89 -17.98 -6.42 8.07
N ASP A 90 -17.03 -7.27 7.68
CA ASP A 90 -16.34 -8.17 8.59
C ASP A 90 -15.33 -7.35 9.42
N SER A 91 -15.11 -7.75 10.67
CA SER A 91 -14.14 -7.12 11.56
C SER A 91 -12.72 -7.39 11.08
N LEU A 92 -11.82 -6.41 11.18
CA LEU A 92 -10.41 -6.59 10.86
C LEU A 92 -9.67 -7.45 11.90
N PHE A 93 -10.16 -7.49 13.14
CA PHE A 93 -9.53 -8.22 14.24
C PHE A 93 -10.04 -9.67 14.36
N ASP A 94 -11.35 -9.87 14.16
CA ASP A 94 -12.01 -11.16 14.41
C ASP A 94 -12.26 -11.98 13.13
N SER A 95 -11.99 -11.42 11.95
CA SER A 95 -12.17 -12.13 10.68
C SER A 95 -11.11 -13.22 10.50
N ALA A 96 -11.56 -14.43 10.18
CA ALA A 96 -10.68 -15.52 9.74
C ALA A 96 -10.13 -15.30 8.32
N GLU A 97 -10.76 -14.40 7.55
CA GLU A 97 -10.35 -14.05 6.20
C GLU A 97 -9.38 -12.87 6.20
N LYS A 98 -8.43 -12.89 5.26
CA LYS A 98 -7.45 -11.83 5.07
C LYS A 98 -8.08 -10.67 4.30
N LEU A 99 -8.25 -9.54 5.00
CA LEU A 99 -8.94 -8.36 4.50
C LEU A 99 -7.95 -7.22 4.25
N PHE A 100 -8.17 -6.49 3.16
CA PHE A 100 -7.53 -5.21 2.92
C PHE A 100 -8.27 -4.12 3.70
N ALA A 101 -7.55 -3.09 4.13
CA ALA A 101 -8.10 -1.98 4.88
C ALA A 101 -7.80 -0.65 4.19
N LEU A 102 -8.85 0.02 3.70
CA LEU A 102 -8.75 1.36 3.13
C LEU A 102 -9.08 2.39 4.21
N ALA A 103 -8.19 3.35 4.45
CA ALA A 103 -8.46 4.43 5.41
C ALA A 103 -9.60 5.34 4.93
N ASP A 104 -10.51 5.70 5.84
CA ASP A 104 -11.58 6.66 5.57
C ASP A 104 -11.05 8.10 5.69
N ILE A 105 -10.37 8.55 4.64
CA ILE A 105 -9.74 9.87 4.53
C ILE A 105 -10.64 10.94 3.88
N LEU A 106 -11.94 10.68 3.74
CA LEU A 106 -12.86 11.63 3.10
C LEU A 106 -12.98 12.96 3.85
N ASP A 107 -12.68 12.95 5.15
CA ASP A 107 -12.58 14.14 6.00
C ASP A 107 -11.24 14.05 6.75
N GLU A 108 -10.21 14.71 6.23
CA GLU A 108 -8.85 14.64 6.77
C GLU A 108 -8.73 15.30 8.16
N GLU A 109 -9.64 16.21 8.53
CA GLU A 109 -9.57 16.94 9.81
C GLU A 109 -10.46 16.32 10.90
N ASN A 110 -11.63 15.79 10.54
CA ASN A 110 -12.62 15.30 11.52
C ASN A 110 -13.15 13.90 11.15
N GLY A 111 -12.46 13.20 10.26
CA GLY A 111 -12.84 11.86 9.82
C GLY A 111 -12.43 10.77 10.81
N PRO A 112 -12.97 9.55 10.64
CA PRO A 112 -12.63 8.41 11.48
C PRO A 112 -11.14 8.07 11.47
N TYR A 113 -10.44 8.28 10.35
CA TYR A 113 -8.99 8.06 10.27
C TYR A 113 -8.19 9.11 11.05
N ALA A 114 -8.57 10.39 10.98
CA ALA A 114 -7.96 11.43 11.80
C ALA A 114 -8.13 11.15 13.31
N ASP A 115 -9.33 10.74 13.72
CA ASP A 115 -9.61 10.32 15.10
C ASP A 115 -8.72 9.14 15.53
N LEU A 116 -8.39 8.21 14.62
CA LEU A 116 -7.49 7.10 14.90
C LEU A 116 -6.05 7.59 15.11
N LEU A 117 -5.53 8.46 14.23
CA LEU A 117 -4.17 8.99 14.37
C LEU A 117 -3.99 9.69 15.72
N ASP A 118 -4.92 10.59 16.08
CA ASP A 118 -4.98 11.26 17.38
C ASP A 118 -5.00 10.27 18.55
N HIS A 119 -5.82 9.21 18.42
CA HIS A 119 -5.98 8.21 19.47
C HIS A 119 -4.71 7.38 19.66
N LEU A 120 -4.08 6.96 18.56
CA LEU A 120 -2.83 6.21 18.57
C LEU A 120 -1.70 7.04 19.17
N THR A 121 -1.54 8.30 18.76
CA THR A 121 -0.51 9.20 19.31
C THR A 121 -0.68 9.37 20.81
N ARG A 122 -1.90 9.59 21.30
CA ARG A 122 -2.17 9.68 22.74
C ARG A 122 -1.86 8.39 23.50
N CYS A 123 -2.17 7.23 22.92
CA CYS A 123 -1.86 5.94 23.54
C CYS A 123 -0.35 5.69 23.57
N ARG A 124 0.35 5.94 22.45
CA ARG A 124 1.81 5.78 22.34
C ARG A 124 2.55 6.68 23.33
N VAL A 125 2.19 7.96 23.41
CA VAL A 125 2.81 8.91 24.35
C VAL A 125 2.64 8.48 25.80
N LYS A 126 1.48 7.94 26.18
CA LYS A 126 1.28 7.37 27.52
C LYS A 126 2.19 6.17 27.75
N MET A 127 2.26 5.25 26.79
CA MET A 127 3.12 4.07 26.89
C MET A 127 4.60 4.46 27.02
N LEU A 128 5.08 5.38 26.18
CA LEU A 128 6.46 5.87 26.23
C LEU A 128 6.77 6.54 27.57
N ASN A 129 5.89 7.40 28.07
CA ASN A 129 6.08 8.07 29.36
C ASN A 129 6.07 7.10 30.56
N ASP A 130 5.43 5.94 30.43
CA ASP A 130 5.41 4.92 31.49
C ASP A 130 6.57 3.92 31.34
N THR A 131 7.10 3.74 30.13
CA THR A 131 8.20 2.81 29.82
C THR A 131 9.57 3.47 29.99
N ILE A 132 9.70 4.74 29.62
CA ILE A 132 10.94 5.51 29.63
C ILE A 132 10.87 6.58 30.74
N ASP A 133 11.90 6.62 31.58
CA ASP A 133 12.03 7.63 32.64
C ASP A 133 12.60 8.94 32.08
N PHE A 134 11.73 9.74 31.45
CA PHE A 134 12.13 11.05 30.91
C PHE A 134 12.34 12.08 32.02
N GLU A 135 13.34 12.97 31.85
CA GLU A 135 13.49 14.15 32.73
C GLU A 135 12.29 15.10 32.63
N VAL A 136 11.70 15.21 31.43
CA VAL A 136 10.47 15.94 31.14
C VAL A 136 9.56 15.01 30.35
N LYS A 137 8.32 14.85 30.80
CA LYS A 137 7.35 13.99 30.12
C LYS A 137 7.10 14.47 28.69
N LEU A 138 7.12 13.54 27.76
CA LEU A 138 6.78 13.75 26.36
C LEU A 138 5.30 14.17 26.26
N SER A 139 5.04 15.24 25.54
CA SER A 139 3.68 15.68 25.25
C SER A 139 3.18 15.13 23.91
N VAL A 140 1.86 15.11 23.74
CA VAL A 140 1.23 14.69 22.48
C VAL A 140 1.57 15.67 21.36
N ASP A 141 1.51 16.97 21.66
CA ASP A 141 1.78 18.05 20.72
C ASP A 141 3.22 17.96 20.16
N GLU A 142 4.22 17.64 20.98
CA GLU A 142 5.61 17.46 20.53
C GLU A 142 5.76 16.31 19.52
N VAL A 143 5.15 15.16 19.79
CA VAL A 143 5.21 13.99 18.87
C VAL A 143 4.45 14.28 17.58
N GLU A 144 3.29 14.91 17.68
CA GLU A 144 2.48 15.30 16.53
C GLU A 144 3.22 16.29 15.62
N ASP A 145 3.89 17.28 16.21
CA ASP A 145 4.69 18.26 15.47
C ASP A 145 5.86 17.59 14.74
N GLU A 146 6.60 16.69 15.38
CA GLU A 146 7.70 15.96 14.74
C GLU A 146 7.24 15.07 13.57
N ILE A 147 6.13 14.35 13.76
CA ILE A 147 5.57 13.50 12.69
C ILE A 147 5.08 14.36 11.53
N ARG A 148 4.43 15.49 11.80
CA ARG A 148 3.99 16.43 10.75
C ARG A 148 5.15 17.05 10.00
N GLU A 149 6.25 17.38 10.67
CA GLU A 149 7.44 17.90 10.01
C GLU A 149 8.02 16.88 9.01
N ALA A 150 8.09 15.61 9.40
CA ALA A 150 8.53 14.52 8.51
C ALA A 150 7.57 14.34 7.31
N GLN A 151 6.27 14.27 7.56
CA GLN A 151 5.27 14.13 6.49
C GLN A 151 5.26 15.33 5.53
N ASN A 152 5.51 16.55 6.03
CA ASN A 152 5.61 17.74 5.20
C ASN A 152 6.87 17.72 4.32
N ALA A 153 7.98 17.15 4.81
CA ALA A 153 9.15 16.93 3.98
C ALA A 153 8.84 16.00 2.79
N ASP A 154 8.18 14.87 3.05
CA ASP A 154 7.75 13.93 2.00
C ASP A 154 6.81 14.61 0.98
N PHE A 155 5.88 15.43 1.47
CA PHE A 155 4.98 16.20 0.62
C PHE A 155 5.71 17.20 -0.28
N ILE A 156 6.72 17.91 0.24
CA ILE A 156 7.56 18.84 -0.53
C ILE A 156 8.37 18.09 -1.60
N GLU A 157 8.79 16.87 -1.31
CA GLU A 157 9.49 15.98 -2.24
C GLU A 157 8.55 15.31 -3.27
N GLY A 158 7.23 15.44 -3.07
CA GLY A 158 6.22 14.86 -3.95
C GLY A 158 6.07 13.35 -3.78
N VAL A 159 6.48 12.80 -2.63
CA VAL A 159 6.34 11.39 -2.30
C VAL A 159 4.97 11.17 -1.67
N ALA A 160 4.17 10.28 -2.27
CA ALA A 160 2.90 9.88 -1.68
C ALA A 160 3.15 9.03 -0.43
N VAL A 161 2.67 9.48 0.72
CA VAL A 161 2.81 8.73 1.97
C VAL A 161 1.75 7.64 2.02
N HIS A 162 2.20 6.39 2.19
CA HIS A 162 1.31 5.25 2.34
C HIS A 162 0.70 5.24 3.75
N THR A 163 -0.61 4.98 3.86
CA THR A 163 -1.36 4.93 5.13
C THR A 163 -0.69 4.03 6.19
N PHE A 164 -0.14 2.89 5.76
CA PHE A 164 0.65 2.02 6.65
C PHE A 164 1.85 2.76 7.28
N ASN A 165 2.60 3.52 6.50
CA ASN A 165 3.78 4.24 6.99
C ASN A 165 3.39 5.34 7.98
N GLU A 166 2.25 6.02 7.79
CA GLU A 166 1.75 6.99 8.75
C GLU A 166 1.45 6.36 10.11
N LEU A 167 0.81 5.18 10.11
CA LEU A 167 0.49 4.46 11.34
C LEU A 167 1.76 3.94 12.02
N ILE A 168 2.69 3.39 11.26
CA ILE A 168 3.99 2.94 11.77
C ILE A 168 4.80 4.10 12.34
N ALA A 169 4.81 5.26 11.70
CA ALA A 169 5.49 6.45 12.20
C ALA A 169 5.01 6.84 13.60
N ILE A 170 3.73 6.62 13.93
CA ILE A 170 3.19 6.82 15.28
C ILE A 170 3.51 5.63 16.19
N LEU A 171 3.20 4.40 15.74
CA LEU A 171 3.26 3.20 16.55
C LEU A 171 4.68 2.82 16.95
N ASP A 172 5.66 3.07 16.10
CA ASP A 172 7.08 2.82 16.35
C ASP A 172 7.85 4.09 16.72
N TYR A 173 7.16 5.19 16.98
CA TYR A 173 7.80 6.43 17.40
C TYR A 173 8.64 6.22 18.67
N ILE A 174 9.91 6.61 18.60
CA ILE A 174 10.85 6.64 19.72
C ILE A 174 11.52 8.03 19.71
N PRO A 175 11.53 8.76 20.84
CA PRO A 175 12.19 10.05 20.93
C PRO A 175 13.69 9.95 20.63
N ALA A 176 14.23 10.96 19.95
CA ALA A 176 15.65 11.02 19.61
C ALA A 176 16.54 10.86 20.85
N GLY A 177 17.50 9.93 20.78
CA GLY A 177 18.42 9.62 21.89
C GLY A 177 17.94 8.51 22.84
N TYR A 178 16.75 7.97 22.62
CA TYR A 178 16.22 6.78 23.30
C TYR A 178 16.06 5.56 22.38
N GLU A 179 16.58 5.65 21.14
CA GLU A 179 16.74 4.49 20.25
C GLU A 179 17.62 3.47 20.99
N GLY A 180 17.06 2.30 21.33
CA GLY A 180 17.81 1.23 22.00
C GLY A 180 18.91 0.70 21.07
N ASP A 181 19.98 0.13 21.64
CA ASP A 181 21.08 -0.51 20.89
C ASP A 181 20.59 -1.69 20.00
N GLU A 182 19.34 -2.14 20.20
CA GLU A 182 18.67 -3.19 19.42
C GLU A 182 17.73 -2.65 18.32
N ASP A 183 17.35 -1.36 18.37
CA ASP A 183 16.48 -0.68 17.39
C ASP A 183 17.26 0.18 16.38
N ALA A 184 18.58 0.05 16.36
CA ALA A 184 19.39 0.43 15.21
C ALA A 184 19.14 -0.57 14.06
N ALA A 185 17.90 -0.68 13.59
CA ALA A 185 17.68 -0.95 12.19
C ALA A 185 18.43 0.17 11.47
N GLU A 186 19.52 -0.20 10.81
CA GLU A 186 20.39 0.71 10.06
C GLU A 186 19.51 1.67 9.24
N LYS A 187 19.28 2.88 9.75
CA LYS A 187 19.12 4.03 8.87
C LYS A 187 20.37 3.94 7.99
N PRO A 188 20.26 3.79 6.66
CA PRO A 188 21.44 3.85 5.83
C PRO A 188 22.01 5.24 6.08
N LEU A 189 23.01 5.29 6.94
CA LEU A 189 23.90 6.41 7.05
C LEU A 189 24.39 6.58 5.62
N ALA A 190 23.95 7.66 4.99
CA ALA A 190 24.61 8.20 3.83
C ALA A 190 26.03 8.55 4.27
N THR A 191 26.90 7.56 4.23
CA THR A 191 28.33 7.66 4.49
C THR A 191 29.01 7.10 3.26
N ASP A 192 29.52 8.04 2.45
CA ASP A 192 30.66 7.92 1.55
C ASP A 192 30.85 6.58 0.83
N ASP A 193 30.54 6.61 -0.46
CA ASP A 193 31.04 5.72 -1.54
C ASP A 193 32.59 5.75 -1.70
N GLU A 194 33.39 5.75 -0.63
CA GLU A 194 34.86 5.85 -0.73
C GLU A 194 35.65 4.64 -0.21
N ASP A 195 35.02 3.53 0.22
CA ASP A 195 35.74 2.36 0.75
C ASP A 195 35.22 0.98 0.29
N LEU A 196 34.58 0.89 -0.88
CA LEU A 196 34.47 -0.39 -1.60
C LEU A 196 35.78 -0.61 -2.38
N PRO A 197 36.53 -1.71 -2.15
CA PRO A 197 37.70 -2.00 -2.97
C PRO A 197 37.25 -2.21 -4.42
N GLU A 198 37.77 -1.39 -5.35
CA GLU A 198 37.59 -1.60 -6.78
C GLU A 198 38.07 -3.02 -7.13
N ILE A 199 37.13 -3.92 -7.39
CA ILE A 199 37.43 -5.23 -7.93
C ILE A 199 37.93 -4.98 -9.35
N ASP A 200 39.23 -5.17 -9.57
CA ASP A 200 39.86 -5.04 -10.89
C ASP A 200 39.17 -5.99 -11.89
N GLU A 201 39.05 -5.60 -13.16
CA GLU A 201 38.33 -6.33 -14.21
C GLU A 201 38.85 -7.78 -14.38
N GLU A 202 40.08 -8.06 -13.92
CA GLU A 202 40.68 -9.40 -13.87
C GLU A 202 40.05 -10.35 -12.83
N GLU A 203 39.52 -9.86 -11.70
CA GLU A 203 38.85 -10.71 -10.70
C GLU A 203 37.40 -11.02 -11.08
N GLU A 204 36.72 -10.11 -11.80
CA GLU A 204 35.37 -10.37 -12.32
C GLU A 204 35.38 -11.45 -13.43
N GLN A 205 36.44 -11.51 -14.25
CA GLN A 205 36.60 -12.56 -15.25
C GLN A 205 36.95 -13.92 -14.64
N LYS A 206 37.73 -13.97 -13.57
CA LYS A 206 37.98 -15.23 -12.83
C LYS A 206 36.72 -15.78 -12.17
N LEU A 207 35.81 -14.92 -11.72
CA LEU A 207 34.54 -15.37 -11.13
C LEU A 207 33.56 -15.91 -12.19
N LYS A 208 33.64 -15.43 -13.44
CA LYS A 208 32.87 -15.94 -14.59
C LYS A 208 33.40 -17.29 -15.12
N ASP A 209 34.68 -17.58 -14.93
CA ASP A 209 35.33 -18.80 -15.43
C ASP A 209 35.37 -19.97 -14.41
N ASP A 210 34.86 -19.79 -13.19
CA ASP A 210 34.77 -20.91 -12.24
C ASP A 210 33.53 -21.79 -12.54
N ALA A 211 33.75 -22.78 -13.42
CA ALA A 211 32.80 -23.81 -13.80
C ALA A 211 32.39 -24.76 -12.65
N SER A 212 32.77 -24.49 -11.39
CA SER A 212 32.30 -25.24 -10.21
C SER A 212 30.85 -24.90 -9.81
N LEU A 213 30.21 -23.90 -10.42
CA LEU A 213 28.79 -23.57 -10.21
C LEU A 213 27.86 -24.12 -11.30
N LYS A 214 28.29 -25.19 -11.99
CA LYS A 214 27.38 -26.05 -12.75
C LYS A 214 26.80 -27.08 -11.79
N TRP A 215 25.56 -26.85 -11.36
CA TRP A 215 24.75 -27.91 -10.80
C TRP A 215 24.50 -28.92 -11.93
N ASP A 216 24.99 -30.14 -11.75
CA ASP A 216 24.93 -31.27 -12.69
C ASP A 216 23.51 -31.44 -13.24
N GLU A 217 23.38 -31.28 -14.55
CA GLU A 217 22.24 -31.68 -15.35
C GLU A 217 22.46 -33.14 -15.73
N GLU A 218 21.61 -34.07 -15.28
CA GLU A 218 21.53 -35.40 -15.89
C GLU A 218 20.43 -35.37 -16.96
N ASP A 219 20.92 -35.15 -18.18
CA ASP A 219 20.45 -35.45 -19.54
C ASP A 219 19.09 -36.15 -19.74
N ALA A 220 18.32 -35.61 -20.69
CA ALA A 220 17.94 -36.35 -21.89
C ALA A 220 17.42 -35.39 -22.99
N ASP A 221 18.30 -35.12 -23.94
CA ASP A 221 18.03 -34.54 -25.26
C ASP A 221 16.91 -35.27 -26.02
N GLU A 222 16.16 -34.52 -26.83
CA GLU A 222 16.05 -34.77 -28.28
C GLU A 222 15.44 -33.54 -28.96
N GLU A 223 16.30 -32.74 -29.59
CA GLU A 223 15.95 -31.82 -30.67
C GLU A 223 15.38 -32.62 -31.85
N ASP A 224 14.36 -32.08 -32.54
CA ASP A 224 14.30 -32.28 -34.00
C ASP A 224 13.66 -31.08 -34.70
N ASP A 225 14.17 -30.89 -35.90
CA ASP A 225 14.19 -29.71 -36.75
C ASP A 225 12.83 -29.20 -37.28
N LEU A 226 12.82 -27.88 -37.49
CA LEU A 226 12.30 -27.14 -38.66
C LEU A 226 11.54 -27.96 -39.73
N ASP A 227 10.30 -27.59 -40.05
CA ASP A 227 9.97 -27.19 -41.43
C ASP A 227 8.70 -26.34 -41.55
N ASP A 228 8.77 -25.50 -42.57
CA ASP A 228 7.84 -24.51 -43.12
C ASP A 228 6.61 -25.18 -43.77
N GLU A 229 5.45 -24.53 -43.77
CA GLU A 229 4.46 -24.62 -44.87
C GLU A 229 3.34 -23.57 -44.72
N GLU A 230 3.35 -22.63 -45.67
CA GLU A 230 2.27 -21.72 -46.08
C GLU A 230 1.03 -22.49 -46.58
N ASP A 231 -0.18 -21.94 -46.34
CA ASP A 231 -1.27 -21.72 -47.33
C ASP A 231 -2.51 -21.24 -46.55
N GLU A 232 -2.92 -19.98 -46.71
CA GLU A 232 -3.84 -19.46 -47.75
C GLU A 232 -5.33 -19.75 -47.47
N GLU A 233 -6.07 -18.64 -47.30
CA GLU A 233 -7.39 -18.29 -47.87
C GLU A 233 -8.55 -19.33 -47.71
N ASP A 234 -9.80 -18.96 -47.43
CA ASP A 234 -10.54 -17.87 -48.06
C ASP A 234 -11.94 -17.67 -47.42
N ASP A 235 -12.47 -16.50 -47.72
CA ASP A 235 -13.86 -16.16 -48.04
C ASP A 235 -14.97 -15.96 -46.98
N ASP A 236 -15.32 -14.67 -46.88
CA ASP A 236 -16.58 -14.04 -47.32
C ASP A 236 -17.94 -14.43 -46.69
N ASP A 237 -18.63 -13.43 -46.16
CA ASP A 237 -19.71 -12.81 -46.97
C ASP A 237 -20.19 -11.46 -46.38
N GLU A 238 -20.28 -10.49 -47.28
CA GLU A 238 -20.87 -9.16 -47.13
C GLU A 238 -22.41 -9.24 -46.95
N GLU A 239 -23.02 -8.21 -46.34
CA GLU A 239 -24.15 -7.54 -47.02
C GLU A 239 -24.39 -6.13 -46.47
N GLU A 240 -24.35 -5.17 -47.40
CA GLU A 240 -24.84 -3.79 -47.31
C GLU A 240 -26.37 -3.69 -47.17
N GLY A 241 -26.86 -2.50 -46.81
CA GLY A 241 -28.26 -2.11 -47.07
C GLY A 241 -28.82 -1.09 -46.06
N ASP A 242 -28.47 0.20 -46.12
CA ASP A 242 -29.12 1.28 -46.90
C ASP A 242 -30.21 2.04 -46.13
N ASP A 243 -29.94 3.34 -45.96
CA ASP A 243 -30.82 4.52 -45.98
C ASP A 243 -32.12 4.61 -45.14
N TYR A 244 -32.28 5.73 -44.40
CA TYR A 244 -33.39 6.67 -44.65
C TYR A 244 -33.21 7.98 -43.83
N GLU A 245 -33.18 9.08 -44.58
CA GLU A 245 -33.21 10.47 -44.13
C GLU A 245 -34.41 10.84 -43.24
N GLY A 246 -34.26 11.85 -42.35
CA GLY A 246 -35.43 12.52 -41.76
C GLY A 246 -35.21 13.45 -40.56
N ARG A 247 -34.58 14.61 -40.74
CA ARG A 247 -34.84 15.81 -39.89
C ARG A 247 -36.11 16.52 -40.43
N PRO A 248 -36.70 17.52 -39.74
CA PRO A 248 -37.01 17.70 -38.32
C PRO A 248 -38.48 18.15 -38.11
N ALA A 249 -39.02 18.13 -36.88
CA ALA A 249 -40.28 18.85 -36.59
C ALA A 249 -40.29 19.53 -35.21
N LYS A 250 -40.57 20.83 -35.27
CA LYS A 250 -40.64 21.87 -34.24
C LYS A 250 -41.98 21.83 -33.46
N ARG A 251 -41.95 22.55 -32.32
CA ARG A 251 -43.06 23.19 -31.55
C ARG A 251 -43.82 22.25 -30.62
N GLY A 252 -44.03 22.54 -29.34
CA GLY A 252 -44.08 23.83 -28.64
C GLY A 252 -45.53 24.22 -28.37
N ARG A 253 -46.00 23.99 -27.14
CA ARG A 253 -46.77 24.91 -26.28
C ARG A 253 -47.13 24.20 -24.98
#